data_AF-A0A291GT98-F1
#
_entry.id   AF-A0A291GT98-F1
#
_cell.length_a   1.000
_cell.length_b   1.000
_cell.length_c   1.000
_cell.angle_alpha   90.00
_cell.angle_beta   90.00
_cell.angle_gamma   90.00
#
_symmetry.space_group_name_H-M   'P 1'
#
loop_
_entity.id
_entity.type
_entity.pdbx_description
1 polymer ?
#
loop_
_entity_poly.entity_id
_entity_poly.type
_entity_poly.pdbx_seq_one_letter_code
_entity_poly.pdbx_strand_id
1 'polypeptide(L)'
;MPCLAPVARFDDVLAGRSLQFGRADRVIRADRPEEVRPALAAVQEAVAGGSWAFGMIGYEAAAGLDPAARVAPPQEGLPLVWFGLAAAPDPDPGPLTSGEGFAVSSWTPDWDRRAHARAVTAVRAAIAEGETYQCNLTTRLRARFAGDPYGLYGELARRQHGAHHAYLDLGRHTVVSASPELFFAGEDGLLTTAPMKGTAASREALLDSEKDRAENIMIVDLLRNDLARVCEPGSVQVTELLRAEEYPTLWQLTSTVQGRPREGADLVQVLEALFPCGSITGAPKLSTMALIAELEDSPRGVYCGAVGYLAPGPRLRARFNVAIRTVLVDAAAGSAVYGAGGGVTWASTPEGEYDELLVKAAVLPTGTTEPFALLETFAVVDGVAGNLERHLERMRASAAELGIPQDPVLLERVAREAVAEAEESVLLRLALRRDGSLSTTSRPLRSAPGPVRLAIDTVRSRFPAGLSGHKTTVRGHFTAARERHPGADDVVLLGEHGRAVETTISTLAARIDGVWCTPPLADGCLAGVGRALALERNDLVERPLSVEMLRGADRLAVLSSARGRRAAELAES
;
A
#
# COMPACT_ATOMS: atom_id res chain seq x y z
N MET A 1 -20.89 -7.39 -15.47
CA MET A 1 -21.08 -7.78 -14.06
C MET A 1 -20.35 -6.76 -13.21
N PRO A 2 -20.87 -6.30 -12.06
CA PRO A 2 -20.11 -5.41 -11.20
C PRO A 2 -18.80 -6.12 -10.83
N CYS A 3 -17.68 -5.41 -10.87
CA CYS A 3 -16.40 -5.94 -10.40
C CYS A 3 -16.49 -6.11 -8.89
N LEU A 4 -16.98 -7.27 -8.43
CA LEU A 4 -16.99 -7.66 -7.02
C LEU A 4 -15.56 -7.54 -6.49
N ALA A 5 -15.41 -7.02 -5.26
CA ALA A 5 -14.11 -7.00 -4.59
C ALA A 5 -13.49 -8.41 -4.64
N PRO A 6 -12.18 -8.54 -4.89
CA PRO A 6 -11.55 -9.85 -4.95
C PRO A 6 -11.61 -10.54 -3.59
N VAL A 7 -11.61 -11.87 -3.55
CA VAL A 7 -11.47 -12.62 -2.29
C VAL A 7 -10.03 -12.56 -1.79
N ALA A 8 -9.06 -12.49 -2.70
CA ALA A 8 -7.67 -12.26 -2.36
C ALA A 8 -6.96 -11.40 -3.41
N ARG A 9 -6.06 -10.54 -2.96
CA ARG A 9 -5.20 -9.73 -3.82
C ARG A 9 -3.83 -9.51 -3.18
N PHE A 10 -2.79 -9.56 -3.99
CA PHE A 10 -1.40 -9.33 -3.59
C PHE A 10 -0.80 -8.29 -4.53
N ASP A 11 -0.20 -7.24 -3.98
CA ASP A 11 0.37 -6.15 -4.78
C ASP A 11 1.82 -5.88 -4.40
N ASP A 12 2.66 -5.84 -5.43
CA ASP A 12 3.99 -5.26 -5.41
C ASP A 12 3.91 -3.89 -6.08
N VAL A 13 3.64 -2.86 -5.27
CA VAL A 13 3.39 -1.49 -5.77
C VAL A 13 4.66 -0.91 -6.39
N LEU A 14 5.84 -1.32 -5.92
CA LEU A 14 7.13 -0.90 -6.46
C LEU A 14 7.38 -1.46 -7.86
N ALA A 15 7.09 -2.74 -8.07
CA ALA A 15 7.25 -3.38 -9.38
C ALA A 15 6.03 -3.22 -10.30
N GLY A 16 4.93 -2.63 -9.83
CA GLY A 16 3.67 -2.55 -10.56
C GLY A 16 3.06 -3.91 -10.88
N ARG A 17 3.28 -4.92 -10.02
CA ARG A 17 2.77 -6.29 -10.21
C ARG A 17 1.61 -6.55 -9.25
N SER A 18 0.58 -7.21 -9.76
CA SER A 18 -0.60 -7.57 -8.99
C SER A 18 -0.97 -9.01 -9.28
N LEU A 19 -1.51 -9.68 -8.26
CA LEU A 19 -2.06 -11.03 -8.37
C LEU A 19 -3.40 -11.04 -7.66
N GLN A 20 -4.46 -11.47 -8.34
CA GLN A 20 -5.84 -11.34 -7.86
C GLN A 20 -6.62 -12.64 -8.02
N PHE A 21 -7.43 -12.96 -7.02
CA PHE A 21 -8.38 -14.07 -7.05
C PHE A 21 -9.79 -13.56 -6.76
N GLY A 22 -10.71 -13.76 -7.70
CA GLY A 22 -12.11 -13.34 -7.56
C GLY A 22 -12.95 -14.26 -6.66
N ARG A 23 -12.49 -15.48 -6.37
CA ARG A 23 -13.20 -16.47 -5.53
C ARG A 23 -12.26 -17.51 -4.93
N ALA A 24 -12.72 -18.18 -3.87
CA ALA A 24 -12.14 -19.43 -3.37
C ALA A 24 -13.12 -20.59 -3.68
N ASP A 25 -12.67 -21.60 -4.41
CA ASP A 25 -13.48 -22.78 -4.76
C ASP A 25 -13.65 -23.72 -3.55
N ARG A 26 -12.64 -23.79 -2.68
CA ARG A 26 -12.64 -24.54 -1.41
C ARG A 26 -11.80 -23.80 -0.39
N VAL A 27 -12.12 -23.95 0.90
CA VAL A 27 -11.31 -23.41 1.99
C VAL A 27 -10.75 -24.55 2.84
N ILE A 28 -9.46 -24.46 3.18
CA ILE A 28 -8.81 -25.27 4.20
C ILE A 28 -8.57 -24.39 5.42
N ARG A 29 -8.96 -24.87 6.61
CA ARG A 29 -8.95 -24.09 7.86
C ARG A 29 -8.47 -24.95 9.03
N ALA A 30 -7.75 -24.32 9.97
CA ALA A 30 -7.47 -24.85 11.31
C ALA A 30 -7.89 -23.81 12.36
N ASP A 31 -8.60 -24.26 13.39
CA ASP A 31 -9.03 -23.42 14.52
C ASP A 31 -8.26 -23.77 15.80
N ARG A 32 -7.68 -24.96 15.85
CA ARG A 32 -6.91 -25.45 17.01
C ARG A 32 -5.48 -25.82 16.64
N PRO A 33 -4.51 -25.72 17.58
CA PRO A 33 -3.11 -26.02 17.31
C PRO A 33 -2.89 -27.41 16.67
N GLU A 34 -3.60 -28.44 17.14
CA GLU A 34 -3.49 -29.80 16.62
C GLU A 34 -3.95 -29.96 15.15
N GLU A 35 -4.72 -29.01 14.64
CA GLU A 35 -5.23 -29.01 13.26
C GLU A 35 -4.30 -28.27 12.29
N VAL A 36 -3.36 -27.47 12.79
CA VAL A 36 -2.48 -26.60 11.98
C VAL A 36 -1.65 -27.41 10.99
N ARG A 37 -0.89 -28.39 11.49
CA ARG A 37 -0.02 -29.20 10.64
C ARG A 37 -0.80 -30.03 9.60
N PRO A 38 -1.90 -30.75 9.97
CA PRO A 38 -2.79 -31.39 8.99
C PRO A 38 -3.36 -30.43 7.94
N ALA A 39 -3.78 -29.23 8.33
CA ALA A 39 -4.32 -28.25 7.40
C ALA A 39 -3.27 -27.77 6.38
N LEU A 40 -2.04 -27.47 6.83
CA LEU A 40 -0.95 -27.08 5.94
C LEU A 40 -0.53 -28.22 4.99
N ALA A 41 -0.54 -29.47 5.45
CA ALA A 41 -0.30 -30.63 4.60
C ALA A 41 -1.39 -30.78 3.52
N ALA A 42 -2.67 -30.54 3.86
CA ALA A 42 -3.76 -30.56 2.89
C ALA A 42 -3.66 -29.42 1.85
N VAL A 43 -3.13 -28.24 2.24
CA VAL A 43 -2.81 -27.15 1.31
C VAL A 43 -1.72 -27.60 0.34
N GLN A 44 -0.64 -28.19 0.85
CA GLN A 44 0.46 -28.71 0.03
C GLN A 44 -0.02 -29.76 -0.98
N GLU A 45 -0.88 -30.69 -0.55
CA GLU A 45 -1.46 -31.72 -1.43
C GLU A 45 -2.32 -31.10 -2.54
N ALA A 46 -3.16 -30.12 -2.20
CA ALA A 46 -3.97 -29.42 -3.19
C ALA A 46 -3.14 -28.66 -4.23
N VAL A 47 -2.06 -28.01 -3.80
CA VAL A 47 -1.13 -27.30 -4.70
C VAL A 47 -0.37 -28.27 -5.60
N ALA A 48 0.06 -29.42 -5.06
CA ALA A 48 0.65 -30.49 -5.86
C ALA A 48 -0.34 -31.07 -6.90
N GLY A 49 -1.63 -31.07 -6.56
CA GLY A 49 -2.73 -31.40 -7.47
C GLY A 49 -3.07 -30.34 -8.53
N GLY A 50 -2.35 -29.21 -8.56
CA GLY A 50 -2.50 -28.16 -9.57
C GLY A 50 -3.33 -26.95 -9.13
N SER A 51 -3.82 -26.91 -7.90
CA SER A 51 -4.52 -25.73 -7.37
C SER A 51 -3.55 -24.59 -7.01
N TRP A 52 -4.01 -23.36 -7.12
CA TRP A 52 -3.43 -22.25 -6.38
C TRP A 52 -3.99 -22.23 -4.97
N ALA A 53 -3.19 -21.76 -4.02
CA ALA A 53 -3.64 -21.54 -2.65
C ALA A 53 -3.24 -20.13 -2.21
N PHE A 54 -4.11 -19.43 -1.50
CA PHE A 54 -3.85 -18.12 -0.92
C PHE A 54 -4.43 -18.06 0.49
N GLY A 55 -3.77 -17.38 1.41
CA GLY A 55 -4.21 -17.47 2.79
C GLY A 55 -3.31 -16.81 3.82
N MET A 56 -3.68 -17.06 5.07
CA MET A 56 -2.98 -16.56 6.24
C MET A 56 -2.65 -17.69 7.22
N ILE A 57 -1.60 -17.46 8.01
CA ILE A 57 -1.18 -18.26 9.15
C ILE A 57 -1.05 -17.29 10.32
N GLY A 58 -1.87 -17.45 11.35
CA GLY A 58 -1.85 -16.62 12.56
C GLY A 58 -0.64 -16.94 13.43
N TYR A 59 -0.17 -15.97 14.21
CA TYR A 59 0.98 -16.11 15.10
C TYR A 59 0.83 -17.30 16.06
N GLU A 60 -0.37 -17.49 16.64
CA GLU A 60 -0.67 -18.59 17.55
C GLU A 60 -0.62 -19.98 16.88
N ALA A 61 -0.59 -20.06 15.54
CA ALA A 61 -0.39 -21.33 14.83
C ALA A 61 0.98 -21.95 15.12
N ALA A 62 1.92 -21.18 15.70
CA ALA A 62 3.22 -21.66 16.12
C ALA A 62 3.14 -22.88 17.05
N ALA A 63 2.17 -22.91 17.98
CA ALA A 63 1.99 -24.04 18.89
C ALA A 63 1.59 -25.34 18.17
N GLY A 64 1.06 -25.25 16.95
CA GLY A 64 0.74 -26.40 16.10
C GLY A 64 1.91 -26.88 15.22
N LEU A 65 2.95 -26.05 15.07
CA LEU A 65 4.17 -26.38 14.32
C LEU A 65 5.32 -26.80 15.26
N ASP A 66 5.41 -26.18 16.43
CA ASP A 66 6.33 -26.52 17.50
C ASP A 66 5.57 -26.63 18.83
N PRO A 67 5.39 -27.85 19.38
CA PRO A 67 4.70 -28.05 20.65
C PRO A 67 5.36 -27.36 21.87
N ALA A 68 6.62 -26.94 21.76
CA ALA A 68 7.30 -26.18 22.80
C ALA A 68 7.00 -24.67 22.74
N ALA A 69 6.40 -24.18 21.66
CA ALA A 69 6.05 -22.77 21.50
C ALA A 69 4.87 -22.42 22.42
N ARG A 70 5.12 -21.50 23.36
CA ARG A 70 4.08 -20.92 24.22
C ARG A 70 3.51 -19.68 23.55
N VAL A 71 2.19 -19.64 23.42
CA VAL A 71 1.44 -18.54 22.81
C VAL A 71 0.17 -18.28 23.60
N ALA A 72 -0.43 -17.11 23.39
CA ALA A 72 -1.75 -16.80 23.94
C ALA A 72 -2.83 -17.74 23.35
N PRO A 73 -3.99 -17.90 24.00
CA PRO A 73 -5.13 -18.59 23.42
C PRO A 73 -5.53 -17.99 22.06
N PRO A 74 -5.95 -18.80 21.07
CA PRO A 74 -6.38 -18.30 19.76
C PRO A 74 -7.48 -17.24 19.87
N GLN A 75 -7.44 -16.23 18.99
CA GLN A 75 -8.48 -15.21 18.92
C GLN A 75 -9.82 -15.83 18.51
N GLU A 76 -10.88 -15.52 19.24
CA GLU A 76 -12.21 -16.06 18.97
C GLU A 76 -12.69 -15.73 17.54
N GLY A 77 -13.15 -16.77 16.83
CA GLY A 77 -13.70 -16.63 15.48
C GLY A 77 -12.67 -16.41 14.36
N LEU A 78 -11.40 -16.16 14.69
CA LEU A 78 -10.31 -16.05 13.72
C LEU A 78 -9.55 -17.38 13.66
N PRO A 79 -9.47 -18.05 12.50
CA PRO A 79 -8.71 -19.29 12.38
C PRO A 79 -7.20 -19.10 12.55
N LEU A 80 -6.51 -20.14 13.00
CA LEU A 80 -5.04 -20.21 13.04
C LEU A 80 -4.45 -20.38 11.65
N VAL A 81 -5.11 -21.12 10.77
CA VAL A 81 -4.75 -21.29 9.37
C VAL A 81 -6.01 -21.12 8.53
N TRP A 82 -5.93 -20.33 7.46
CA TRP A 82 -7.00 -20.22 6.47
C TRP A 82 -6.39 -20.09 5.09
N PHE A 83 -6.73 -21.02 4.19
CA PHE A 83 -6.32 -20.98 2.79
C PHE A 83 -7.51 -21.22 1.87
N GLY A 84 -7.77 -20.25 1.00
CA GLY A 84 -8.62 -20.43 -0.17
C GLY A 84 -7.85 -21.17 -1.26
N LEU A 85 -8.48 -22.19 -1.85
CA LEU A 85 -8.02 -22.87 -3.04
C LEU A 85 -8.74 -22.30 -4.25
N ALA A 86 -8.02 -22.08 -5.34
CA ALA A 86 -8.58 -21.56 -6.57
C ALA A 86 -7.84 -22.10 -7.81
N ALA A 87 -8.43 -21.82 -8.97
CA ALA A 87 -7.73 -21.84 -10.25
C ALA A 87 -6.63 -20.76 -10.30
N ALA A 88 -6.00 -20.62 -11.48
CA ALA A 88 -5.03 -19.56 -11.73
C ALA A 88 -5.61 -18.16 -11.41
N PRO A 89 -4.75 -17.22 -10.94
CA PRO A 89 -5.18 -15.85 -10.68
C PRO A 89 -5.69 -15.18 -11.97
N ASP A 90 -6.43 -14.09 -11.77
CA ASP A 90 -6.87 -13.21 -12.84
C ASP A 90 -5.67 -12.80 -13.72
N PRO A 91 -5.70 -13.06 -15.05
CA PRO A 91 -4.59 -12.74 -15.95
C PRO A 91 -4.43 -11.23 -16.18
N ASP A 92 -5.46 -10.43 -15.90
CA ASP A 92 -5.45 -8.97 -16.07
C ASP A 92 -6.08 -8.28 -14.86
N PRO A 93 -5.42 -8.32 -13.69
CA PRO A 93 -5.95 -7.70 -12.50
C PRO A 93 -6.00 -6.18 -12.71
N GLY A 94 -7.20 -5.59 -12.63
CA GLY A 94 -7.36 -4.14 -12.70
C GLY A 94 -6.45 -3.41 -11.70
N PRO A 95 -6.12 -2.13 -11.94
CA PRO A 95 -5.14 -1.42 -11.12
C PRO A 95 -5.59 -1.33 -9.65
N LEU A 96 -4.60 -1.32 -8.76
CA LEU A 96 -4.83 -1.06 -7.36
C LEU A 96 -5.30 0.38 -7.21
N THR A 97 -6.54 0.58 -6.78
CA THR A 97 -6.99 1.89 -6.32
C THR A 97 -7.27 1.82 -4.84
N SER A 98 -7.26 2.96 -4.15
CA SER A 98 -8.04 3.08 -2.91
C SER A 98 -9.47 2.67 -3.24
N GLY A 99 -10.06 1.75 -2.47
CA GLY A 99 -11.40 1.28 -2.77
C GLY A 99 -12.48 2.29 -2.40
N GLU A 100 -13.68 1.77 -2.15
CA GLU A 100 -14.89 2.56 -1.94
C GLU A 100 -14.94 3.18 -0.53
N GLY A 101 -15.96 4.01 -0.29
CA GLY A 101 -16.09 4.79 0.94
C GLY A 101 -16.01 3.93 2.19
N PHE A 102 -14.99 4.19 3.01
CA PHE A 102 -14.87 3.66 4.36
C PHE A 102 -14.72 4.81 5.35
N ALA A 103 -15.13 4.54 6.58
CA ALA A 103 -14.92 5.41 7.72
C ALA A 103 -14.18 4.62 8.80
N VAL A 104 -13.07 5.17 9.26
CA VAL A 104 -12.32 4.65 10.40
C VAL A 104 -12.23 5.72 11.48
N SER A 105 -12.58 5.36 12.71
CA SER A 105 -12.40 6.28 13.84
C SER A 105 -10.92 6.55 14.10
N SER A 106 -10.62 7.48 14.99
CA SER A 106 -9.29 7.60 15.56
C SER A 106 -8.84 6.27 16.18
N TRP A 107 -7.56 5.95 15.97
CA TRP A 107 -6.93 4.75 16.49
C TRP A 107 -6.46 4.96 17.92
N THR A 108 -6.87 4.08 18.82
CA THR A 108 -6.50 4.13 20.24
C THR A 108 -5.61 2.94 20.58
N PRO A 109 -4.36 3.16 21.03
CA PRO A 109 -3.51 2.09 21.55
C PRO A 109 -4.10 1.49 22.84
N ASP A 110 -4.05 0.16 22.97
CA ASP A 110 -4.42 -0.54 24.20
C ASP A 110 -3.50 -0.13 25.37
N TRP A 111 -2.22 0.12 25.08
CA TRP A 111 -1.24 0.64 26.04
C TRP A 111 -0.99 2.13 25.88
N ASP A 112 -1.22 2.87 26.96
CA ASP A 112 -0.64 4.20 27.10
C ASP A 112 0.89 4.11 27.32
N ARG A 113 1.55 5.27 27.31
CA ARG A 113 3.01 5.37 27.52
C ARG A 113 3.47 4.68 28.82
N ARG A 114 2.67 4.74 29.89
CA ARG A 114 3.05 4.18 31.19
C ARG A 114 2.92 2.66 31.21
N ALA A 115 1.85 2.11 30.63
CA ALA A 115 1.65 0.68 30.48
C ALA A 115 2.74 0.07 29.62
N HIS A 116 3.00 0.66 28.46
CA HIS A 116 4.09 0.25 27.58
C HIS A 116 5.45 0.31 28.29
N ALA A 117 5.74 1.39 29.02
CA ALA A 117 7.01 1.52 29.75
C ALA A 117 7.23 0.43 30.81
N ARG A 118 6.17 -0.01 31.48
CA ARG A 118 6.25 -1.16 32.42
C ARG A 118 6.61 -2.44 31.69
N ALA A 119 5.98 -2.72 30.54
CA ALA A 119 6.27 -3.90 29.74
C ALA A 119 7.70 -3.88 29.17
N VAL A 120 8.18 -2.74 28.66
CA VAL A 120 9.59 -2.57 28.22
C VAL A 120 10.55 -2.81 29.38
N THR A 121 10.24 -2.31 30.58
CA THR A 121 11.06 -2.53 31.78
C THR A 121 11.12 -4.00 32.16
N ALA A 122 10.00 -4.72 32.09
CA ALA A 122 9.94 -6.16 32.34
C ALA A 122 10.80 -6.94 31.33
N VAL A 123 10.75 -6.59 30.04
CA VAL A 123 11.65 -7.18 29.03
C VAL A 123 13.12 -6.93 29.37
N ARG A 124 13.48 -5.70 29.76
CA ARG A 124 14.87 -5.38 30.14
C ARG A 124 15.33 -6.17 31.37
N ALA A 125 14.43 -6.45 32.32
CA ALA A 125 14.74 -7.32 33.45
C ALA A 125 15.01 -8.76 32.99
N ALA A 126 14.16 -9.33 32.13
CA ALA A 126 14.39 -10.64 31.54
C ALA A 126 15.70 -10.72 30.73
N ILE A 127 16.09 -9.62 30.05
CA ILE A 127 17.40 -9.52 29.39
C ILE A 127 18.55 -9.54 30.41
N ALA A 128 18.43 -8.79 31.51
CA ALA A 128 19.44 -8.77 32.57
C ALA A 128 19.62 -10.13 33.25
N GLU A 129 18.55 -10.92 33.33
CA GLU A 129 18.54 -12.29 33.87
C GLU A 129 19.00 -13.34 32.86
N GLY A 130 19.23 -12.96 31.59
CA GLY A 130 19.72 -13.84 30.53
C GLY A 130 18.64 -14.76 29.95
N GLU A 131 17.35 -14.47 30.18
CA GLU A 131 16.24 -15.26 29.63
C GLU A 131 16.01 -15.01 28.13
N THR A 132 16.32 -13.80 27.69
CA THR A 132 16.27 -13.34 26.29
C THR A 132 17.35 -12.30 26.02
N TYR A 133 17.73 -12.12 24.76
CA TYR A 133 18.63 -11.06 24.28
C TYR A 133 17.86 -9.91 23.63
N GLN A 134 16.70 -10.22 23.06
CA GLN A 134 15.84 -9.29 22.35
C GLN A 134 14.41 -9.84 22.35
N CYS A 135 13.43 -8.99 22.64
CA CYS A 135 12.02 -9.34 22.59
C CYS A 135 11.24 -8.33 21.74
N ASN A 136 10.50 -8.81 20.74
CA ASN A 136 9.62 -7.98 19.93
C ASN A 136 8.32 -7.77 20.70
N LEU A 137 8.24 -6.67 21.44
CA LEU A 137 7.13 -6.35 22.32
C LEU A 137 6.09 -5.53 21.55
N THR A 138 4.81 -5.93 21.64
CA THR A 138 3.76 -5.32 20.81
C THR A 138 2.48 -5.01 21.58
N THR A 139 1.75 -4.00 21.12
CA THR A 139 0.39 -3.67 21.55
C THR A 139 -0.52 -3.51 20.34
N ARG A 140 -1.83 -3.38 20.58
CA ARG A 140 -2.85 -3.24 19.54
C ARG A 140 -3.34 -1.81 19.55
N LEU A 141 -3.67 -1.30 18.37
CA LEU A 141 -4.42 -0.07 18.17
C LEU A 141 -5.80 -0.47 17.66
N ARG A 142 -6.85 0.12 18.24
CA ARG A 142 -8.24 -0.22 17.92
C ARG A 142 -8.97 0.98 17.35
N ALA A 143 -9.83 0.72 16.38
CA ALA A 143 -10.74 1.69 15.80
C ALA A 143 -12.10 1.05 15.51
N ARG A 144 -13.13 1.89 15.41
CA ARG A 144 -14.40 1.53 14.76
C ARG A 144 -14.21 1.61 13.26
N PHE A 145 -14.83 0.66 12.55
CA PHE A 145 -14.73 0.57 11.10
C PHE A 145 -16.12 0.39 10.49
N ALA A 146 -16.38 1.10 9.40
CA ALA A 146 -17.56 0.95 8.57
C ALA A 146 -17.22 1.16 7.09
N GLY A 147 -17.95 0.50 6.20
CA GLY A 147 -17.73 0.58 4.75
C GLY A 147 -16.89 -0.57 4.22
N ASP A 148 -16.17 -0.32 3.12
CA ASP A 148 -15.46 -1.34 2.34
C ASP A 148 -13.99 -1.54 2.80
N PRO A 149 -13.60 -2.73 3.32
CA PRO A 149 -12.21 -3.03 3.66
C PRO A 149 -11.23 -3.00 2.48
N TYR A 150 -11.70 -3.25 1.25
CA TYR A 150 -10.87 -3.13 0.05
C TYR A 150 -10.52 -1.64 -0.22
N GLY A 151 -11.44 -0.74 0.15
CA GLY A 151 -11.22 0.67 0.48
C GLY A 151 -9.93 0.95 1.22
N LEU A 152 -9.88 0.41 2.44
CA LEU A 152 -8.77 0.55 3.36
C LEU A 152 -7.48 -0.05 2.82
N TYR A 153 -7.56 -1.19 2.13
CA TYR A 153 -6.41 -1.85 1.50
C TYR A 153 -5.66 -0.96 0.52
N GLY A 154 -6.38 -0.41 -0.46
CA GLY A 154 -5.75 0.46 -1.45
C GLY A 154 -5.19 1.76 -0.86
N GLU A 155 -5.81 2.30 0.20
CA GLU A 155 -5.26 3.46 0.92
C GLU A 155 -3.95 3.11 1.65
N LEU A 156 -3.92 2.00 2.39
CA LEU A 156 -2.73 1.56 3.12
C LEU A 156 -1.58 1.18 2.19
N ALA A 157 -1.86 0.42 1.12
CA ALA A 157 -0.86 0.03 0.14
C ALA A 157 -0.25 1.25 -0.57
N ARG A 158 -1.04 2.30 -0.86
CA ARG A 158 -0.52 3.57 -1.39
C ARG A 158 0.35 4.33 -0.38
N ARG A 159 -0.08 4.42 0.88
CA ARG A 159 0.67 5.12 1.94
C ARG A 159 1.99 4.43 2.25
N GLN A 160 1.99 3.10 2.27
CA GLN A 160 3.19 2.32 2.56
C GLN A 160 4.11 2.22 1.33
N HIS A 161 3.55 2.04 0.13
CA HIS A 161 4.30 1.90 -1.11
C HIS A 161 5.36 0.78 -1.10
N GLY A 162 5.05 -0.34 -0.43
CA GLY A 162 5.90 -1.54 -0.35
C GLY A 162 5.63 -2.59 -1.44
N ALA A 163 6.26 -3.76 -1.30
CA ALA A 163 6.24 -4.86 -2.28
C ALA A 163 5.48 -6.13 -1.86
N HIS A 164 4.92 -6.15 -0.64
CA HIS A 164 4.37 -7.36 -0.01
C HIS A 164 2.96 -7.14 0.56
N HIS A 165 2.17 -6.28 -0.09
CA HIS A 165 0.79 -6.00 0.32
C HIS A 165 -0.10 -7.22 0.05
N ALA A 166 -1.07 -7.42 0.93
CA ALA A 166 -2.05 -8.49 0.78
C ALA A 166 -3.43 -8.06 1.31
N TYR A 167 -4.46 -8.40 0.55
CA TYR A 167 -5.86 -8.35 0.93
C TYR A 167 -6.40 -9.77 0.96
N LEU A 168 -7.06 -10.18 2.04
CA LEU A 168 -7.79 -11.44 2.13
C LEU A 168 -9.14 -11.24 2.79
N ASP A 169 -10.20 -11.66 2.10
CA ASP A 169 -11.55 -11.74 2.65
C ASP A 169 -11.84 -13.17 3.14
N LEU A 170 -11.99 -13.33 4.46
CA LEU A 170 -12.33 -14.60 5.12
C LEU A 170 -13.83 -14.67 5.46
N GLY A 171 -14.65 -13.73 4.96
CA GLY A 171 -16.06 -13.59 5.25
C GLY A 171 -16.31 -12.63 6.42
N ARG A 172 -16.26 -13.11 7.67
CA ARG A 172 -16.43 -12.24 8.86
C ARG A 172 -15.25 -11.28 9.03
N HIS A 173 -14.05 -11.81 8.80
CA HIS A 173 -12.80 -11.11 9.01
C HIS A 173 -12.16 -10.77 7.67
N THR A 174 -11.60 -9.57 7.56
CA THR A 174 -10.80 -9.18 6.40
C THR A 174 -9.41 -8.79 6.85
N VAL A 175 -8.40 -9.41 6.26
CA VAL A 175 -6.99 -9.10 6.50
C VAL A 175 -6.55 -8.07 5.47
N VAL A 176 -6.12 -6.92 5.95
CA VAL A 176 -5.64 -5.80 5.13
C VAL A 176 -4.19 -5.52 5.51
N SER A 177 -3.26 -6.12 4.77
CA SER A 177 -1.83 -6.04 5.04
C SER A 177 -1.14 -5.06 4.09
N ALA A 178 -0.46 -4.07 4.66
CA ALA A 178 0.51 -3.25 3.95
C ALA A 178 1.94 -3.59 4.38
N SER A 179 2.26 -4.89 4.47
CA SER A 179 3.57 -5.32 4.93
C SER A 179 4.68 -4.91 3.96
N PRO A 180 5.81 -4.38 4.47
CA PRO A 180 7.01 -4.17 3.69
C PRO A 180 7.95 -5.39 3.70
N GLU A 181 7.73 -6.38 4.56
CA GLU A 181 8.74 -7.42 4.86
C GLU A 181 8.39 -8.77 4.22
N LEU A 182 9.35 -9.34 3.49
CA LEU A 182 9.28 -10.70 2.97
C LEU A 182 9.62 -11.71 4.07
N PHE A 183 8.64 -12.52 4.46
CA PHE A 183 8.91 -13.66 5.34
C PHE A 183 9.72 -14.73 4.61
N PHE A 184 9.15 -15.28 3.54
CA PHE A 184 9.91 -16.08 2.59
C PHE A 184 9.29 -16.09 1.19
N ALA A 185 10.13 -16.31 0.18
CA ALA A 185 9.72 -16.64 -1.18
C ALA A 185 10.42 -17.92 -1.64
N GLY A 186 9.65 -18.85 -2.20
CA GLY A 186 10.16 -19.98 -2.98
C GLY A 186 10.00 -19.64 -4.46
N GLU A 187 11.11 -19.45 -5.17
CA GLU A 187 11.12 -19.14 -6.61
C GLU A 187 12.43 -19.63 -7.23
N ASP A 188 12.39 -20.12 -8.47
CA ASP A 188 13.56 -20.61 -9.22
C ASP A 188 14.43 -21.67 -8.49
N GLY A 189 13.83 -22.41 -7.56
CA GLY A 189 14.53 -23.41 -6.74
C GLY A 189 15.35 -22.82 -5.60
N LEU A 190 15.13 -21.56 -5.26
CA LEU A 190 15.71 -20.88 -4.11
C LEU A 190 14.62 -20.55 -3.09
N LEU A 191 14.99 -20.63 -1.81
CA LEU A 191 14.23 -20.08 -0.71
C LEU A 191 14.92 -18.80 -0.24
N THR A 192 14.19 -17.68 -0.32
CA THR A 192 14.68 -16.34 -0.01
C THR A 192 13.92 -15.78 1.16
N THR A 193 14.60 -15.13 2.11
CA THR A 193 14.00 -14.28 3.14
C THR A 193 14.69 -12.92 3.11
N ALA A 194 13.95 -11.85 3.44
CA ALA A 194 14.49 -10.50 3.46
C ALA A 194 14.11 -9.79 4.76
N PRO A 195 14.78 -10.10 5.89
CA PRO A 195 14.56 -9.40 7.15
C PRO A 195 14.79 -7.91 7.01
N MET A 196 13.94 -7.16 7.71
CA MET A 196 14.09 -5.72 7.82
C MET A 196 14.31 -5.31 9.28
N LYS A 197 15.25 -4.40 9.52
CA LYS A 197 15.53 -3.87 10.87
C LYS A 197 16.14 -2.48 10.81
N GLY A 198 15.87 -1.66 11.81
CA GLY A 198 16.31 -0.26 11.87
C GLY A 198 15.42 0.66 11.03
N THR A 199 15.03 1.79 11.61
CA THR A 199 14.14 2.77 10.98
C THR A 199 14.65 4.17 11.26
N ALA A 200 14.80 5.01 10.23
CA ALA A 200 15.21 6.41 10.41
C ALA A 200 14.50 7.36 9.45
N ALA A 201 14.52 8.65 9.77
CA ALA A 201 13.95 9.69 8.92
C ALA A 201 14.82 10.02 7.69
N SER A 202 16.12 9.74 7.73
CA SER A 202 17.04 9.92 6.60
C SER A 202 17.95 8.70 6.41
N ARG A 203 18.47 8.54 5.20
CA ARG A 203 19.36 7.44 4.82
C ARG A 203 20.67 7.46 5.61
N GLU A 204 21.25 8.65 5.79
CA GLU A 204 22.54 8.85 6.45
C GLU A 204 22.44 8.45 7.92
N ALA A 205 21.39 8.90 8.62
CA ALA A 205 21.15 8.56 10.02
C ALA A 205 21.01 7.05 10.23
N LEU A 206 20.40 6.33 9.27
CA LEU A 206 20.23 4.88 9.34
C LEU A 206 21.54 4.12 9.11
N LEU A 207 22.34 4.55 8.14
CA LEU A 207 23.60 3.89 7.80
C LEU A 207 24.70 4.14 8.84
N ASP A 208 24.66 5.28 9.52
CA ASP A 208 25.61 5.63 10.58
C ASP A 208 25.22 5.04 11.95
N SER A 209 24.01 4.48 12.09
CA SER A 209 23.55 3.87 13.34
C SER A 209 24.19 2.50 13.57
N GLU A 210 25.18 2.45 14.47
CA GLU A 210 25.80 1.19 14.89
C GLU A 210 24.79 0.23 15.52
N LYS A 211 23.80 0.75 16.26
CA LYS A 211 22.72 -0.04 16.87
C LYS A 211 21.91 -0.76 15.80
N ASP A 212 21.38 -0.03 14.82
CA ASP A 212 20.49 -0.59 13.79
C ASP A 212 21.21 -1.62 12.93
N ARG A 213 22.49 -1.37 12.62
CA ARG A 213 23.34 -2.32 11.89
C ARG A 213 23.57 -3.60 12.69
N ALA A 214 23.88 -3.49 13.98
CA ALA A 214 24.09 -4.64 14.84
C ALA A 214 22.82 -5.49 14.98
N GLU A 215 21.66 -4.85 15.17
CA GLU A 215 20.37 -5.56 15.23
C GLU A 215 20.04 -6.26 13.92
N ASN A 216 20.26 -5.61 12.76
CA ASN A 216 20.02 -6.24 11.47
C ASN A 216 20.92 -7.47 11.26
N ILE A 217 22.23 -7.36 11.54
CA ILE A 217 23.18 -8.49 11.44
C ILE A 217 22.75 -9.65 12.33
N MET A 218 22.33 -9.36 13.57
CA MET A 218 21.83 -10.39 14.50
C MET A 218 20.62 -11.14 13.92
N ILE A 219 19.66 -10.43 13.32
CA ILE A 219 18.49 -11.05 12.67
C ILE A 219 18.90 -11.85 11.43
N VAL A 220 19.85 -11.35 10.63
CA VAL A 220 20.39 -12.09 9.48
C VAL A 220 20.98 -13.42 9.93
N ASP A 221 21.78 -13.44 10.99
CA ASP A 221 22.38 -14.67 11.49
C ASP A 221 21.33 -15.65 12.05
N LEU A 222 20.29 -15.15 12.74
CA LEU A 222 19.16 -15.96 13.15
C LEU A 222 18.46 -16.64 11.96
N LEU A 223 18.17 -15.87 10.90
CA LEU A 223 17.49 -16.40 9.72
C LEU A 223 18.38 -17.30 8.86
N ARG A 224 19.70 -17.10 8.84
CA ARG A 224 20.65 -18.04 8.24
C ARG A 224 20.59 -19.39 8.94
N ASN A 225 20.54 -19.41 10.27
CA ASN A 225 20.41 -20.62 11.05
C ASN A 225 19.06 -21.32 10.78
N ASP A 226 17.97 -20.56 10.75
CA ASP A 226 16.64 -21.11 10.48
C ASP A 226 16.55 -21.68 9.05
N LEU A 227 17.09 -21.00 8.03
CA LEU A 227 17.17 -21.51 6.66
C LEU A 227 18.03 -22.77 6.53
N ALA A 228 19.15 -22.84 7.26
CA ALA A 228 20.05 -23.99 7.23
C ALA A 228 19.36 -25.29 7.68
N ARG A 229 18.28 -25.20 8.47
CA ARG A 229 17.47 -26.37 8.88
C ARG A 229 16.72 -27.02 7.73
N VAL A 230 16.41 -26.29 6.66
CA VAL A 230 15.63 -26.78 5.49
C VAL A 230 16.42 -26.80 4.19
N CYS A 231 17.51 -26.06 4.13
CA CYS A 231 18.35 -25.94 2.94
C CYS A 231 19.46 -26.99 2.90
N GLU A 232 20.01 -27.21 1.70
CA GLU A 232 21.19 -28.02 1.48
C GLU A 232 22.38 -27.42 2.26
N PRO A 233 23.20 -28.26 2.94
CA PRO A 233 24.39 -27.79 3.64
C PRO A 233 25.30 -26.95 2.74
N GLY A 234 25.72 -25.77 3.23
CA GLY A 234 26.59 -24.85 2.48
C GLY A 234 25.90 -24.02 1.39
N SER A 235 24.59 -24.21 1.15
CA SER A 235 23.87 -23.42 0.13
C SER A 235 23.37 -22.06 0.63
N VAL A 236 23.27 -21.86 1.95
CA VAL A 236 22.73 -20.63 2.54
C VAL A 236 23.75 -19.50 2.45
N GLN A 237 23.37 -18.40 1.79
CA GLN A 237 24.21 -17.23 1.51
C GLN A 237 23.47 -15.94 1.82
N VAL A 238 24.20 -14.91 2.26
CA VAL A 238 23.70 -13.54 2.36
C VAL A 238 24.08 -12.84 1.06
N THR A 239 23.09 -12.49 0.24
CA THR A 239 23.30 -11.91 -1.10
C THR A 239 23.29 -10.39 -1.09
N GLU A 240 22.54 -9.79 -0.15
CA GLU A 240 22.55 -8.35 0.12
C GLU A 240 22.58 -8.14 1.63
N LEU A 241 23.40 -7.22 2.13
CA LEU A 241 23.54 -6.94 3.56
C LEU A 241 23.43 -5.44 3.80
N LEU A 242 22.53 -5.03 4.71
CA LEU A 242 22.32 -3.65 5.15
C LEU A 242 21.97 -2.68 3.99
N ARG A 243 21.11 -3.13 3.07
CA ARG A 243 20.60 -2.29 1.99
C ARG A 243 19.57 -1.33 2.55
N ALA A 244 19.84 -0.02 2.45
CA ALA A 244 18.87 1.01 2.82
C ALA A 244 17.79 1.17 1.74
N GLU A 245 16.53 1.02 2.14
CA GLU A 245 15.35 1.20 1.30
C GLU A 245 14.55 2.43 1.74
N GLU A 246 14.08 3.20 0.76
CA GLU A 246 13.26 4.40 0.98
C GLU A 246 11.77 4.04 0.95
N TYR A 247 11.05 4.39 2.01
CA TYR A 247 9.59 4.34 2.11
C TYR A 247 9.03 5.78 2.27
N PRO A 248 7.74 6.03 1.96
CA PRO A 248 7.19 7.39 2.00
C PRO A 248 7.31 8.10 3.36
N THR A 249 7.37 7.36 4.46
CA THR A 249 7.42 7.90 5.82
C THR A 249 8.75 7.66 6.55
N LEU A 250 9.67 6.86 5.99
CA LEU A 250 10.90 6.42 6.66
C LEU A 250 11.89 5.72 5.72
N TRP A 251 13.12 5.50 6.21
CA TRP A 251 14.11 4.60 5.65
C TRP A 251 14.23 3.32 6.49
N GLN A 252 14.50 2.18 5.85
CA GLN A 252 14.63 0.89 6.54
C GLN A 252 15.80 0.07 5.97
N LEU A 253 16.51 -0.71 6.81
CA LEU A 253 17.56 -1.63 6.32
C LEU A 253 16.96 -2.99 6.05
N THR A 254 17.22 -3.49 4.85
CA THR A 254 16.85 -4.83 4.39
C THR A 254 18.12 -5.63 4.08
N SER A 255 18.12 -6.90 4.43
CA SER A 255 19.20 -7.84 4.09
C SER A 255 18.59 -9.09 3.48
N THR A 256 19.17 -9.61 2.41
CA THR A 256 18.65 -10.77 1.68
C THR A 256 19.46 -12.01 1.99
N VAL A 257 18.78 -13.07 2.44
CA VAL A 257 19.37 -14.39 2.68
C VAL A 257 18.68 -15.42 1.79
N GLN A 258 19.48 -16.23 1.09
CA GLN A 258 18.98 -17.23 0.15
C GLN A 258 19.62 -18.59 0.43
N GLY A 259 18.88 -19.66 0.20
CA GLY A 259 19.40 -21.03 0.26
C GLY A 259 18.69 -21.93 -0.74
N ARG A 260 19.32 -23.06 -1.07
CA ARG A 260 18.72 -24.08 -1.93
C ARG A 260 17.97 -25.07 -1.04
N PRO A 261 16.62 -25.18 -1.12
CA PRO A 261 15.88 -26.15 -0.30
C PRO A 261 16.36 -27.58 -0.57
N ARG A 262 16.36 -28.43 0.46
CA ARG A 262 16.63 -29.86 0.26
C ARG A 262 15.59 -30.48 -0.66
N GLU A 263 15.95 -31.57 -1.31
CA GLU A 263 14.99 -32.36 -2.07
C GLU A 263 13.82 -32.80 -1.19
N GLY A 264 12.59 -32.58 -1.67
CA GLY A 264 11.37 -32.85 -0.92
C GLY A 264 10.96 -31.79 0.10
N ALA A 265 11.71 -30.69 0.24
CA ALA A 265 11.33 -29.57 1.12
C ALA A 265 9.96 -28.98 0.72
N ASP A 266 8.97 -29.14 1.59
CA ASP A 266 7.60 -28.66 1.37
C ASP A 266 7.25 -27.44 2.25
N LEU A 267 6.04 -26.91 2.09
CA LEU A 267 5.56 -25.77 2.87
C LEU A 267 5.61 -26.04 4.39
N VAL A 268 5.25 -27.25 4.82
CA VAL A 268 5.19 -27.59 6.25
C VAL A 268 6.58 -27.54 6.85
N GLN A 269 7.56 -28.16 6.19
CA GLN A 269 8.95 -28.17 6.64
C GLN A 269 9.59 -26.77 6.65
N VAL A 270 9.25 -25.93 5.67
CA VAL A 270 9.68 -24.52 5.65
C VAL A 270 9.10 -23.78 6.85
N LEU A 271 7.82 -23.94 7.14
CA LEU A 271 7.16 -23.27 8.28
C LEU A 271 7.66 -23.81 9.63
N GLU A 272 7.84 -25.12 9.80
CA GLU A 272 8.41 -25.73 11.02
C GLU A 272 9.83 -25.20 11.33
N ALA A 273 10.57 -24.75 10.31
CA ALA A 273 11.89 -24.16 10.49
C ALA A 273 11.85 -22.66 10.75
N LEU A 274 11.05 -21.92 9.98
CA LEU A 274 11.11 -20.46 9.91
C LEU A 274 10.04 -19.76 10.77
N PHE A 275 8.93 -20.42 11.11
CA PHE A 275 7.77 -19.78 11.73
C PHE A 275 7.75 -19.88 13.27
N PRO A 276 7.32 -18.82 13.98
CA PRO A 276 7.14 -17.45 13.48
C PRO A 276 8.48 -16.82 13.10
N CYS A 277 8.43 -15.78 12.25
CA CYS A 277 9.64 -15.11 11.78
C CYS A 277 10.48 -14.60 12.97
N GLY A 278 11.81 -14.79 12.89
CA GLY A 278 12.73 -14.37 13.94
C GLY A 278 12.67 -12.87 14.26
N SER A 279 12.37 -12.03 13.25
CA SER A 279 12.30 -10.57 13.40
C SER A 279 11.13 -10.08 14.28
N ILE A 280 10.07 -10.89 14.42
CA ILE A 280 8.85 -10.54 15.17
C ILE A 280 8.68 -11.31 16.48
N THR A 281 9.63 -12.16 16.84
CA THR A 281 9.68 -12.87 18.13
C THR A 281 10.83 -12.32 18.96
N GLY A 282 12.03 -12.85 18.74
CA GLY A 282 13.25 -12.52 19.46
C GLY A 282 14.10 -13.77 19.72
N ALA A 283 15.15 -13.61 20.52
CA ALA A 283 16.19 -14.63 20.67
C ALA A 283 16.55 -14.83 22.15
N PRO A 284 16.58 -16.07 22.67
CA PRO A 284 16.16 -17.33 22.04
C PRO A 284 14.64 -17.38 21.78
N LYS A 285 14.22 -17.98 20.65
CA LYS A 285 12.83 -17.91 20.15
C LYS A 285 11.80 -18.39 21.18
N LEU A 286 11.95 -19.61 21.71
CA LEU A 286 10.94 -20.23 22.59
C LEU A 286 10.79 -19.53 23.95
N SER A 287 11.89 -19.15 24.61
CA SER A 287 11.83 -18.41 25.88
C SER A 287 11.23 -17.02 25.67
N THR A 288 11.59 -16.35 24.59
CA THR A 288 11.05 -15.03 24.25
C THR A 288 9.55 -15.08 23.92
N MET A 289 9.09 -16.13 23.23
CA MET A 289 7.66 -16.32 22.97
C MET A 289 6.85 -16.55 24.25
N ALA A 290 7.40 -17.26 25.23
CA ALA A 290 6.78 -17.41 26.55
C ALA A 290 6.65 -16.03 27.25
N LEU A 291 7.72 -15.24 27.25
CA LEU A 291 7.70 -13.88 27.80
C LEU A 291 6.68 -12.98 27.08
N ILE A 292 6.58 -13.06 25.75
CA ILE A 292 5.57 -12.34 24.96
C ILE A 292 4.15 -12.73 25.40
N ALA A 293 3.88 -14.03 25.56
CA ALA A 293 2.57 -14.53 25.96
C ALA A 293 2.18 -14.10 27.39
N GLU A 294 3.17 -13.82 28.25
CA GLU A 294 2.95 -13.30 29.60
C GLU A 294 2.75 -11.78 29.64
N LEU A 295 3.47 -11.03 28.80
CA LEU A 295 3.47 -9.57 28.82
C LEU A 295 2.36 -8.93 27.98
N GLU A 296 1.90 -9.58 26.91
CA GLU A 296 0.88 -9.02 26.01
C GLU A 296 -0.55 -9.36 26.46
N ASP A 297 -1.44 -8.37 26.48
CA ASP A 297 -2.82 -8.52 27.00
C ASP A 297 -3.79 -9.27 26.06
N SER A 298 -3.35 -9.62 24.85
CA SER A 298 -4.21 -10.25 23.83
C SER A 298 -3.41 -11.12 22.87
N PRO A 299 -4.04 -12.09 22.18
CA PRO A 299 -3.38 -12.78 21.08
C PRO A 299 -2.98 -11.81 19.96
N ARG A 300 -1.97 -12.17 19.18
CA ARG A 300 -1.55 -11.41 17.99
C ARG A 300 -2.45 -11.71 16.80
N GLY A 301 -3.01 -12.92 16.72
CA GLY A 301 -3.89 -13.32 15.63
C GLY A 301 -3.11 -13.32 14.31
N VAL A 302 -3.66 -12.67 13.27
CA VAL A 302 -2.93 -12.55 12.00
C VAL A 302 -1.67 -11.69 12.12
N TYR A 303 -1.63 -10.71 13.03
CA TYR A 303 -0.46 -9.85 13.20
C TYR A 303 0.77 -10.65 13.66
N CYS A 304 1.95 -10.35 13.14
CA CYS A 304 3.17 -11.15 13.30
C CYS A 304 3.07 -12.62 12.83
N GLY A 305 1.96 -12.99 12.18
CA GLY A 305 1.83 -14.23 11.41
C GLY A 305 2.39 -14.07 10.00
N ALA A 306 1.79 -14.76 9.04
CA ALA A 306 2.15 -14.69 7.63
C ALA A 306 0.93 -14.64 6.72
N VAL A 307 1.01 -13.85 5.65
CA VAL A 307 -0.02 -13.76 4.61
C VAL A 307 0.63 -13.96 3.24
N GLY A 308 0.05 -14.79 2.39
CA GLY A 308 0.70 -15.13 1.13
C GLY A 308 -0.08 -16.08 0.24
N TYR A 309 0.63 -16.60 -0.75
CA TYR A 309 0.10 -17.56 -1.70
C TYR A 309 1.12 -18.63 -2.09
N LEU A 310 0.61 -19.72 -2.64
CA LEU A 310 1.34 -20.80 -3.30
C LEU A 310 0.80 -21.00 -4.71
N ALA A 311 1.72 -21.22 -5.64
CA ALA A 311 1.43 -21.57 -7.02
C ALA A 311 1.76 -23.05 -7.26
N PRO A 312 1.01 -23.74 -8.15
CA PRO A 312 1.35 -25.09 -8.55
C PRO A 312 2.69 -25.12 -9.31
N GLY A 313 3.41 -26.22 -9.17
CA GLY A 313 4.68 -26.45 -9.85
C GLY A 313 5.47 -27.63 -9.27
N PRO A 314 6.55 -28.06 -9.97
CA PRO A 314 7.40 -29.18 -9.54
C PRO A 314 8.31 -28.84 -8.34
N ARG A 315 8.44 -27.55 -8.01
CA ARG A 315 9.21 -27.04 -6.86
C ARG A 315 8.31 -26.08 -6.09
N LEU A 316 8.66 -25.80 -4.83
CA LEU A 316 7.95 -24.83 -4.02
C LEU A 316 7.93 -23.46 -4.71
N ARG A 317 6.73 -23.00 -5.07
CA ARG A 317 6.46 -21.67 -5.59
C ARG A 317 5.54 -20.96 -4.64
N ALA A 318 6.09 -20.09 -3.79
CA ALA A 318 5.34 -19.46 -2.72
C ALA A 318 5.89 -18.07 -2.41
N ARG A 319 5.05 -17.19 -1.88
CA ARG A 319 5.48 -15.89 -1.38
C ARG A 319 4.62 -15.53 -0.17
N PHE A 320 5.27 -15.33 0.97
CA PHE A 320 4.63 -14.94 2.22
C PHE A 320 5.29 -13.69 2.77
N ASN A 321 4.48 -12.74 3.19
CA ASN A 321 4.95 -11.60 3.97
C ASN A 321 5.04 -11.97 5.46
N VAL A 322 5.76 -11.15 6.23
CA VAL A 322 5.53 -11.09 7.67
C VAL A 322 4.30 -10.19 7.86
N ALA A 323 3.28 -10.65 8.58
CA ALA A 323 2.02 -9.91 8.74
C ALA A 323 2.15 -8.74 9.75
N ILE A 324 2.98 -7.77 9.39
CA ILE A 324 3.13 -6.48 10.05
C ILE A 324 2.53 -5.38 9.18
N ARG A 325 2.27 -4.22 9.77
CA ARG A 325 1.47 -3.17 9.13
C ARG A 325 0.14 -3.71 8.58
N THR A 326 -0.50 -4.57 9.38
CA THR A 326 -1.69 -5.31 9.01
C THR A 326 -2.86 -4.89 9.89
N VAL A 327 -3.96 -4.51 9.25
CA VAL A 327 -5.26 -4.29 9.89
C VAL A 327 -6.11 -5.55 9.73
N LEU A 328 -6.68 -6.02 10.83
CA LEU A 328 -7.75 -7.00 10.84
C LEU A 328 -9.08 -6.26 11.02
N VAL A 329 -9.96 -6.36 10.04
CA VAL A 329 -11.33 -5.85 10.14
C VAL A 329 -12.26 -6.98 10.56
N ASP A 330 -13.09 -6.76 11.57
CA ASP A 330 -14.21 -7.64 11.95
C ASP A 330 -15.52 -6.95 11.57
N ALA A 331 -16.12 -7.42 10.48
CA ALA A 331 -17.36 -6.85 9.94
C ALA A 331 -18.55 -7.05 10.90
N ALA A 332 -18.56 -8.15 11.68
CA ALA A 332 -19.63 -8.42 12.63
C ALA A 332 -19.56 -7.48 13.86
N ALA A 333 -18.35 -7.12 14.28
CA ALA A 333 -18.13 -6.21 15.41
C ALA A 333 -18.05 -4.72 15.01
N GLY A 334 -17.97 -4.41 13.71
CA GLY A 334 -17.75 -3.05 13.21
C GLY A 334 -16.43 -2.46 13.73
N SER A 335 -15.37 -3.27 13.77
CA SER A 335 -14.09 -2.91 14.38
C SER A 335 -12.91 -3.20 13.46
N ALA A 336 -11.83 -2.45 13.68
CA ALA A 336 -10.54 -2.66 13.06
C ALA A 336 -9.45 -2.68 14.14
N VAL A 337 -8.52 -3.64 14.02
CA VAL A 337 -7.41 -3.82 14.95
C VAL A 337 -6.10 -3.83 14.16
N TYR A 338 -5.12 -3.06 14.62
CA TYR A 338 -3.79 -2.97 14.05
C TYR A 338 -2.74 -3.30 15.11
N GLY A 339 -1.81 -4.20 14.80
CA GLY A 339 -0.68 -4.48 15.68
C GLY A 339 0.50 -3.54 15.44
N ALA A 340 1.12 -3.05 16.52
CA ALA A 340 2.32 -2.23 16.44
C ALA A 340 3.28 -2.55 17.58
N GLY A 341 4.59 -2.46 17.30
CA GLY A 341 5.61 -2.73 18.31
C GLY A 341 7.03 -2.61 17.78
N GLY A 342 7.97 -3.02 18.61
CA GLY A 342 9.40 -2.82 18.41
C GLY A 342 10.23 -3.91 19.07
N GLY A 343 11.47 -4.03 18.59
CA GLY A 343 12.42 -4.97 19.14
C GLY A 343 13.14 -4.36 20.33
N VAL A 344 12.70 -4.71 21.54
CA VAL A 344 13.34 -4.24 22.77
C VAL A 344 14.64 -5.00 22.99
N THR A 345 15.75 -4.26 23.06
CA THR A 345 17.08 -4.74 23.44
C THR A 345 17.53 -4.09 24.75
N TRP A 346 18.72 -4.45 25.24
CA TRP A 346 19.27 -3.83 26.45
C TRP A 346 19.39 -2.30 26.35
N ALA A 347 19.71 -1.79 25.16
CA ALA A 347 19.90 -0.38 24.86
C ALA A 347 18.59 0.39 24.59
N SER A 348 17.45 -0.31 24.54
CA SER A 348 16.15 0.31 24.33
C SER A 348 15.72 1.17 25.53
N THR A 349 15.08 2.30 25.25
CA THR A 349 14.46 3.18 26.24
C THR A 349 12.94 3.12 26.13
N PRO A 350 12.19 3.11 27.24
CA PRO A 350 10.72 3.07 27.21
C PRO A 350 10.08 4.16 26.33
N GLU A 351 10.63 5.37 26.37
CA GLU A 351 10.14 6.52 25.61
C GLU A 351 10.39 6.34 24.11
N GLY A 352 11.61 5.95 23.73
CA GLY A 352 11.99 5.75 22.33
C GLY A 352 11.20 4.65 21.65
N GLU A 353 11.00 3.52 22.34
CA GLU A 353 10.21 2.40 21.81
C GLU A 353 8.72 2.78 21.60
N TYR A 354 8.15 3.61 22.50
CA TYR A 354 6.78 4.08 22.30
C TYR A 354 6.67 5.09 21.14
N ASP A 355 7.65 5.98 20.99
CA ASP A 355 7.67 6.92 19.88
C ASP A 355 7.84 6.18 18.53
N GLU A 356 8.70 5.16 18.47
CA GLU A 356 8.86 4.29 17.30
C GLU A 356 7.54 3.58 16.94
N LEU A 357 6.82 3.07 17.94
CA LEU A 357 5.50 2.46 17.76
C LEU A 357 4.52 3.41 17.07
N LEU A 358 4.46 4.68 17.52
CA LEU A 358 3.59 5.70 16.92
C LEU A 358 4.01 6.04 15.48
N VAL A 359 5.31 6.13 15.21
CA VAL A 359 5.84 6.35 13.85
C VAL A 359 5.45 5.20 12.91
N LYS A 360 5.54 3.94 13.36
CA LYS A 360 5.09 2.78 12.57
C LYS A 360 3.58 2.78 12.34
N ALA A 361 2.80 3.31 13.27
CA ALA A 361 1.34 3.45 13.15
C ALA A 361 0.90 4.61 12.24
N ALA A 362 1.79 5.55 11.90
CA ALA A 362 1.45 6.72 11.08
C ALA A 362 0.99 6.40 9.64
N VAL A 363 1.20 5.16 9.18
CA VAL A 363 0.65 4.66 7.91
C VAL A 363 -0.88 4.57 7.94
N LEU A 364 -1.49 4.46 9.12
CA LEU A 364 -2.93 4.29 9.27
C LEU A 364 -3.70 5.53 8.82
N PRO A 365 -4.78 5.37 8.03
CA PRO A 365 -5.68 6.46 7.74
C PRO A 365 -6.52 6.84 8.96
N THR A 366 -6.94 8.10 8.99
CA THR A 366 -7.87 8.64 9.98
C THR A 366 -9.02 9.35 9.26
N GLY A 367 -10.22 9.25 9.82
CA GLY A 367 -11.39 9.96 9.30
C GLY A 367 -12.01 9.31 8.05
N THR A 368 -12.62 10.15 7.23
CA THR A 368 -13.36 9.73 6.02
C THR A 368 -12.50 9.95 4.78
N THR A 369 -12.37 8.91 3.95
CA THR A 369 -11.65 8.99 2.67
C THR A 369 -12.66 9.12 1.53
N GLU A 370 -12.44 10.04 0.58
CA GLU A 370 -13.26 10.10 -0.64
C GLU A 370 -13.13 8.78 -1.41
N PRO A 371 -14.24 8.13 -1.81
CA PRO A 371 -14.21 6.92 -2.62
C PRO A 371 -13.43 7.10 -3.92
N PHE A 372 -12.88 6.01 -4.48
CA PHE A 372 -12.39 6.07 -5.84
C PHE A 372 -13.48 6.42 -6.84
N ALA A 373 -13.21 7.40 -7.69
CA ALA A 373 -14.02 7.70 -8.86
C ALA A 373 -13.16 8.25 -10.01
N LEU A 374 -13.55 7.92 -11.23
CA LEU A 374 -13.21 8.71 -12.41
C LEU A 374 -13.94 10.04 -12.34
N LEU A 375 -13.25 11.13 -12.66
CA LEU A 375 -13.73 12.48 -12.52
C LEU A 375 -13.73 13.19 -13.87
N GLU A 376 -14.79 13.92 -14.13
CA GLU A 376 -14.79 14.99 -15.12
C GLU A 376 -15.21 16.29 -14.48
N THR A 377 -14.65 17.40 -14.95
CA THR A 377 -15.02 18.73 -14.48
C THR A 377 -15.03 19.69 -15.64
N PHE A 378 -16.17 20.32 -15.86
CA PHE A 378 -16.40 21.26 -16.95
C PHE A 378 -17.22 22.46 -16.48
N ALA A 379 -17.08 23.58 -17.18
CA ALA A 379 -17.87 24.76 -16.93
C ALA A 379 -19.25 24.61 -17.57
N VAL A 380 -20.28 25.06 -16.88
CA VAL A 380 -21.63 25.29 -17.41
C VAL A 380 -21.88 26.78 -17.32
N VAL A 381 -22.17 27.42 -18.45
CA VAL A 381 -22.45 28.85 -18.55
C VAL A 381 -23.74 28.99 -19.36
N ASP A 382 -24.72 29.71 -18.81
CA ASP A 382 -26.03 29.91 -19.42
C ASP A 382 -26.71 28.60 -19.88
N GLY A 383 -26.63 27.56 -19.05
CA GLY A 383 -27.18 26.23 -19.34
C GLY A 383 -26.40 25.42 -20.39
N VAL A 384 -25.24 25.92 -20.85
CA VAL A 384 -24.41 25.25 -21.86
C VAL A 384 -23.12 24.72 -21.24
N ALA A 385 -22.92 23.40 -21.33
CA ALA A 385 -21.70 22.75 -20.87
C ALA A 385 -20.56 22.87 -21.89
N GLY A 386 -19.41 23.36 -21.43
CA GLY A 386 -18.20 23.44 -22.24
C GLY A 386 -17.62 22.05 -22.55
N ASN A 387 -17.56 21.69 -23.84
CA ASN A 387 -16.93 20.46 -24.34
C ASN A 387 -17.47 19.16 -23.71
N LEU A 388 -18.77 19.11 -23.37
CA LEU A 388 -19.37 17.95 -22.67
C LEU A 388 -19.06 16.61 -23.33
N GLU A 389 -19.23 16.50 -24.66
CA GLU A 389 -18.98 15.25 -25.39
C GLU A 389 -17.54 14.74 -25.21
N ARG A 390 -16.55 15.64 -25.24
CA ARG A 390 -15.13 15.29 -25.02
C ARG A 390 -14.87 14.82 -23.60
N HIS A 391 -15.54 15.43 -22.62
CA HIS A 391 -15.46 15.00 -21.22
C HIS A 391 -16.04 13.59 -21.06
N LEU A 392 -17.22 13.33 -21.62
CA LEU A 392 -17.84 12.01 -21.59
C LEU A 392 -16.98 10.97 -22.32
N GLU A 393 -16.49 11.26 -23.52
CA GLU A 393 -15.60 10.39 -24.30
C GLU A 393 -14.37 9.97 -23.50
N ARG A 394 -13.70 10.93 -22.84
CA ARG A 394 -12.53 10.65 -22.00
C ARG A 394 -12.85 9.82 -20.77
N MET A 395 -13.98 10.09 -20.10
CA MET A 395 -14.43 9.29 -18.96
C MET A 395 -14.74 7.85 -19.40
N ARG A 396 -15.42 7.66 -20.54
CA ARG A 396 -15.72 6.34 -21.12
C ARG A 396 -14.45 5.57 -21.48
N ALA A 397 -13.47 6.24 -22.10
CA ALA A 397 -12.19 5.64 -22.43
C ALA A 397 -11.45 5.17 -21.16
N SER A 398 -11.40 6.03 -20.14
CA SER A 398 -10.81 5.67 -18.85
C SER A 398 -11.56 4.53 -18.15
N ALA A 399 -12.89 4.52 -18.22
CA ALA A 399 -13.70 3.45 -17.63
C ALA A 399 -13.45 2.10 -18.31
N ALA A 400 -13.34 2.10 -19.65
CA ALA A 400 -13.03 0.90 -20.42
C ALA A 400 -11.64 0.33 -20.08
N GLU A 401 -10.61 1.19 -19.99
CA GLU A 401 -9.24 0.78 -19.65
C GLU A 401 -9.12 0.26 -18.20
N LEU A 402 -9.87 0.85 -17.26
CA LEU A 402 -9.86 0.45 -15.85
C LEU A 402 -10.87 -0.65 -15.51
N GLY A 403 -11.60 -1.19 -16.49
CA GLY A 403 -12.62 -2.22 -16.27
C GLY A 403 -13.82 -1.76 -15.42
N ILE A 404 -14.10 -0.46 -15.38
CA ILE A 404 -15.22 0.11 -14.61
C ILE A 404 -16.51 -0.05 -15.42
N PRO A 405 -17.55 -0.73 -14.87
CA PRO A 405 -18.84 -0.83 -15.53
C PRO A 405 -19.44 0.56 -15.79
N GLN A 406 -19.93 0.77 -17.01
CA GLN A 406 -20.62 1.99 -17.36
C GLN A 406 -21.78 1.73 -18.31
N ASP A 407 -22.87 2.47 -18.12
CA ASP A 407 -23.95 2.60 -19.08
C ASP A 407 -23.80 3.98 -19.77
N PRO A 408 -23.39 4.01 -21.06
CA PRO A 408 -23.18 5.27 -21.77
C PRO A 408 -24.43 6.16 -21.83
N VAL A 409 -25.63 5.56 -21.88
CA VAL A 409 -26.91 6.28 -21.95
C VAL A 409 -27.21 6.91 -20.60
N LEU A 410 -27.04 6.16 -19.51
CA LEU A 410 -27.19 6.68 -18.15
C LEU A 410 -26.17 7.78 -17.87
N LEU A 411 -24.92 7.58 -18.24
CA LEU A 411 -23.84 8.55 -18.08
C LEU A 411 -24.17 9.88 -18.75
N GLU A 412 -24.61 9.83 -20.01
CA GLU A 412 -25.00 11.01 -20.75
C GLU A 412 -26.24 11.69 -20.15
N ARG A 413 -27.26 10.90 -19.78
CA ARG A 413 -28.48 11.42 -19.14
C ARG A 413 -28.17 12.17 -17.84
N VAL A 414 -27.44 11.54 -16.92
CA VAL A 414 -27.07 12.15 -15.62
C VAL A 414 -26.26 13.43 -15.83
N ALA A 415 -25.33 13.44 -16.79
CA ALA A 415 -24.55 14.62 -17.09
C ALA A 415 -25.41 15.75 -17.65
N ARG A 416 -26.34 15.47 -18.57
CA ARG A 416 -27.24 16.47 -19.18
C ARG A 416 -28.28 17.00 -18.19
N GLU A 417 -28.83 16.14 -17.34
CA GLU A 417 -29.75 16.53 -16.26
C GLU A 417 -29.05 17.52 -15.31
N ALA A 418 -27.85 17.20 -14.83
CA ALA A 418 -27.10 18.09 -13.94
C ALA A 418 -26.68 19.42 -14.60
N VAL A 419 -26.51 19.45 -15.93
CA VAL A 419 -26.29 20.69 -16.69
C VAL A 419 -27.57 21.53 -16.76
N ALA A 420 -28.72 20.90 -16.96
CA ALA A 420 -30.01 21.59 -17.02
C ALA A 420 -30.45 22.16 -15.66
N GLU A 421 -30.06 21.51 -14.56
CA GLU A 421 -30.31 21.97 -13.19
C GLU A 421 -29.38 23.11 -12.73
N ALA A 422 -28.37 23.48 -13.52
CA ALA A 422 -27.43 24.54 -13.16
C ALA A 422 -28.08 25.94 -13.32
N GLU A 423 -28.42 26.57 -12.20
CA GLU A 423 -29.06 27.90 -12.18
C GLU A 423 -28.10 29.05 -12.52
N GLU A 424 -26.80 28.89 -12.23
CA GLU A 424 -25.76 29.90 -12.45
C GLU A 424 -24.58 29.34 -13.25
N SER A 425 -23.62 30.21 -13.58
CA SER A 425 -22.32 29.75 -14.10
C SER A 425 -21.58 28.92 -13.05
N VAL A 426 -21.47 27.60 -13.28
CA VAL A 426 -20.91 26.64 -12.32
C VAL A 426 -19.79 25.81 -12.94
N LEU A 427 -18.93 25.29 -12.06
CA LEU A 427 -18.07 24.14 -12.34
C LEU A 427 -18.82 22.89 -11.89
N LEU A 428 -19.25 22.09 -12.85
CA LEU A 428 -19.90 20.80 -12.62
C LEU A 428 -18.83 19.71 -12.59
N ARG A 429 -18.84 18.90 -11.52
CA ARG A 429 -18.01 17.70 -11.37
C ARG A 429 -18.90 16.47 -11.49
N LEU A 430 -18.60 15.62 -12.48
CA LEU A 430 -19.18 14.30 -12.66
C LEU A 430 -18.21 13.25 -12.11
N ALA A 431 -18.71 12.28 -11.35
CA ALA A 431 -17.93 11.20 -10.78
C ALA A 431 -18.54 9.84 -11.12
N LEU A 432 -17.73 8.93 -11.66
CA LEU A 432 -18.09 7.53 -11.97
C LEU A 432 -17.29 6.60 -11.04
N ARG A 433 -17.99 5.85 -10.20
CA ARG A 433 -17.41 4.93 -9.20
C ARG A 433 -17.15 3.54 -9.78
N ARG A 434 -16.42 2.70 -9.02
CA ARG A 434 -16.06 1.33 -9.43
C ARG A 434 -17.26 0.41 -9.62
N ASP A 435 -18.29 0.55 -8.80
CA ASP A 435 -19.55 -0.17 -8.94
C ASP A 435 -20.40 0.29 -10.15
N GLY A 436 -19.95 1.33 -10.87
CA GLY A 436 -20.65 1.95 -11.99
C GLY A 436 -21.64 3.05 -11.57
N SER A 437 -21.76 3.36 -10.28
CA SER A 437 -22.61 4.43 -9.80
C SER A 437 -22.06 5.82 -10.19
N LEU A 438 -22.98 6.74 -10.46
CA LEU A 438 -22.70 8.10 -10.89
C LEU A 438 -23.15 9.11 -9.85
N SER A 439 -22.38 10.17 -9.67
CA SER A 439 -22.78 11.31 -8.84
C SER A 439 -22.31 12.62 -9.44
N THR A 440 -23.07 13.69 -9.24
CA THR A 440 -22.75 15.04 -9.67
C THR A 440 -22.64 15.98 -8.48
N THR A 441 -21.73 16.93 -8.57
CA THR A 441 -21.61 18.06 -7.63
C THR A 441 -21.32 19.32 -8.42
N SER A 442 -21.77 20.47 -7.94
CA SER A 442 -21.51 21.76 -8.58
C SER A 442 -20.94 22.77 -7.58
N ARG A 443 -20.19 23.74 -8.08
CA ARG A 443 -19.73 24.89 -7.31
C ARG A 443 -19.65 26.13 -8.21
N PRO A 444 -19.75 27.36 -7.68
CA PRO A 444 -19.68 28.57 -8.49
C PRO A 444 -18.42 28.66 -9.35
N LEU A 445 -18.58 29.01 -10.63
CA LEU A 445 -17.47 29.30 -11.53
C LEU A 445 -16.91 30.68 -11.21
N ARG A 446 -15.88 30.73 -10.36
CA ARG A 446 -15.22 31.99 -10.01
C ARG A 446 -14.22 32.40 -11.09
N SER A 447 -14.32 33.64 -11.54
CA SER A 447 -13.27 34.31 -12.29
C SER A 447 -12.13 34.71 -11.34
N ALA A 448 -10.89 34.43 -11.75
CA ALA A 448 -9.69 34.87 -11.03
C ALA A 448 -8.96 35.89 -11.91
N PRO A 449 -8.91 37.18 -11.53
CA PRO A 449 -8.20 38.19 -12.30
C PRO A 449 -6.68 37.97 -12.21
N GLY A 450 -5.97 38.27 -13.29
CA GLY A 450 -4.51 38.22 -13.34
C GLY A 450 -3.91 36.87 -13.74
N PRO A 451 -2.56 36.83 -13.92
CA PRO A 451 -1.82 35.63 -14.23
C PRO A 451 -1.88 34.62 -13.06
N VAL A 452 -1.72 33.33 -13.36
CA VAL A 452 -1.59 32.28 -12.35
C VAL A 452 -0.15 32.25 -11.84
N ARG A 453 0.04 32.42 -10.53
CA ARG A 453 1.37 32.29 -9.91
C ARG A 453 1.69 30.81 -9.69
N LEU A 454 2.69 30.33 -10.42
CA LEU A 454 3.15 28.95 -10.42
C LEU A 454 4.40 28.79 -9.54
N ALA A 455 4.35 27.89 -8.57
CA ALA A 455 5.58 27.34 -8.00
C ALA A 455 6.04 26.14 -8.82
N ILE A 456 7.34 25.91 -8.92
CA ILE A 456 7.89 24.64 -9.43
C ILE A 456 8.20 23.77 -8.22
N ASP A 457 7.61 22.58 -8.16
CA ASP A 457 7.85 21.70 -7.03
C ASP A 457 9.31 21.27 -6.94
N THR A 458 9.83 21.14 -5.73
CA THR A 458 11.20 20.67 -5.48
C THR A 458 11.25 19.15 -5.33
N VAL A 459 10.10 18.52 -5.07
CA VAL A 459 9.97 17.08 -4.89
C VAL A 459 9.50 16.42 -6.18
N ARG A 460 10.17 15.32 -6.57
CA ARG A 460 9.76 14.47 -7.70
C ARG A 460 8.44 13.78 -7.35
N SER A 461 7.45 13.96 -8.20
CA SER A 461 6.14 13.34 -8.05
C SER A 461 6.22 11.87 -8.49
N ARG A 462 5.91 10.97 -7.55
CA ARG A 462 5.60 9.57 -7.87
C ARG A 462 4.13 9.50 -8.26
N PHE A 463 3.86 9.23 -9.53
CA PHE A 463 2.49 9.10 -10.01
C PHE A 463 1.93 7.72 -9.65
N PRO A 464 0.63 7.59 -9.33
CA PRO A 464 0.06 6.29 -9.02
C PRO A 464 0.10 5.39 -10.27
N ALA A 465 0.65 4.19 -10.12
CA ALA A 465 0.82 3.23 -11.21
C ALA A 465 -0.51 2.92 -11.90
N GLY A 466 -0.52 2.98 -13.23
CA GLY A 466 -1.72 2.75 -14.04
C GLY A 466 -2.82 3.81 -13.92
N LEU A 467 -2.60 4.92 -13.20
CA LEU A 467 -3.63 5.96 -12.99
C LEU A 467 -3.22 7.37 -13.45
N SER A 468 -1.95 7.58 -13.83
CA SER A 468 -1.44 8.90 -14.25
C SER A 468 -2.20 9.51 -15.44
N GLY A 469 -2.62 8.66 -16.39
CA GLY A 469 -3.40 9.07 -17.56
C GLY A 469 -4.88 9.35 -17.26
N HIS A 470 -5.37 9.05 -16.06
CA HIS A 470 -6.78 9.11 -15.71
C HIS A 470 -7.07 10.22 -14.70
N LYS A 471 -8.15 10.98 -14.94
CA LYS A 471 -8.58 12.00 -13.98
C LYS A 471 -9.38 11.30 -12.88
N THR A 472 -8.76 11.04 -11.73
CA THR A 472 -9.39 10.28 -10.64
C THR A 472 -9.44 11.08 -9.32
N THR A 473 -10.11 10.52 -8.31
CA THR A 473 -10.04 11.01 -6.91
C THR A 473 -8.70 10.68 -6.23
N VAL A 474 -7.84 9.85 -6.82
CA VAL A 474 -6.49 9.54 -6.30
C VAL A 474 -5.57 10.73 -6.58
N ARG A 475 -5.64 11.73 -5.71
CA ARG A 475 -5.00 13.05 -5.91
C ARG A 475 -4.01 13.44 -4.83
N GLY A 476 -3.59 12.50 -3.96
CA GLY A 476 -2.69 12.78 -2.85
C GLY A 476 -1.39 13.48 -3.25
N HIS A 477 -0.79 13.10 -4.38
CA HIS A 477 0.42 13.75 -4.91
C HIS A 477 0.18 15.22 -5.29
N PHE A 478 -0.99 15.57 -5.82
CA PHE A 478 -1.38 16.97 -6.08
C PHE A 478 -1.56 17.77 -4.79
N THR A 479 -2.23 17.18 -3.79
CA THR A 479 -2.46 17.84 -2.49
C THR A 479 -1.13 18.11 -1.78
N ALA A 480 -0.25 17.11 -1.70
CA ALA A 480 1.05 17.24 -1.05
C ALA A 480 1.92 18.31 -1.73
N ALA A 481 1.88 18.41 -3.07
CA ALA A 481 2.56 19.48 -3.80
C ALA A 481 2.03 20.86 -3.41
N ARG A 482 0.71 21.04 -3.33
CA ARG A 482 0.12 22.33 -2.90
C ARG A 482 0.47 22.70 -1.46
N GLU A 483 0.49 21.73 -0.55
CA GLU A 483 0.83 21.95 0.86
C GLU A 483 2.28 22.42 1.04
N ARG A 484 3.20 21.96 0.19
CA ARG A 484 4.60 22.44 0.17
C ARG A 484 4.73 23.90 -0.29
N HIS A 485 3.76 24.40 -1.06
CA HIS A 485 3.82 25.72 -1.70
C HIS A 485 2.57 26.56 -1.39
N PRO A 486 2.30 26.91 -0.12
CA PRO A 486 1.05 27.58 0.29
C PRO A 486 0.87 28.99 -0.30
N GLY A 487 1.93 29.62 -0.78
CA GLY A 487 1.91 30.95 -1.39
C GLY A 487 1.61 30.98 -2.90
N ALA A 488 1.61 29.82 -3.56
CA ALA A 488 1.37 29.72 -5.00
C ALA A 488 -0.11 29.44 -5.31
N ASP A 489 -0.58 29.90 -6.48
CA ASP A 489 -1.95 29.66 -6.92
C ASP A 489 -2.11 28.24 -7.50
N ASP A 490 -1.04 27.70 -8.09
CA ASP A 490 -0.93 26.34 -8.62
C ASP A 490 0.55 25.92 -8.63
N VAL A 491 0.83 24.61 -8.73
CA VAL A 491 2.20 24.06 -8.64
C VAL A 491 2.49 23.21 -9.86
N VAL A 492 3.64 23.43 -10.49
CA VAL A 492 4.18 22.58 -11.56
C VAL A 492 4.81 21.34 -10.95
N LEU A 493 4.32 20.16 -11.34
CA LEU A 493 4.84 18.88 -10.91
C LEU A 493 6.04 18.45 -11.75
N LEU A 494 7.01 17.81 -11.10
CA LEU A 494 8.16 17.19 -11.75
C LEU A 494 8.04 15.68 -11.73
N GLY A 495 8.16 15.02 -12.88
CA GLY A 495 8.17 13.56 -12.99
C GLY A 495 9.50 12.96 -12.56
N GLU A 496 9.65 11.63 -12.63
CA GLU A 496 10.82 10.89 -12.14
C GLU A 496 12.15 11.40 -12.72
N HIS A 497 12.16 11.76 -14.00
CA HIS A 497 13.33 12.31 -14.70
C HIS A 497 13.58 13.80 -14.43
N GLY A 498 12.84 14.43 -13.53
CA GLY A 498 12.97 15.84 -13.18
C GLY A 498 12.47 16.84 -14.21
N ARG A 499 11.71 16.36 -15.19
CA ARG A 499 11.02 17.18 -16.19
C ARG A 499 9.66 17.61 -15.66
N ALA A 500 9.20 18.76 -16.12
CA ALA A 500 7.85 19.23 -15.82
C ALA A 500 6.81 18.39 -16.55
N VAL A 501 5.70 18.08 -15.86
CA VAL A 501 4.66 17.16 -16.34
C VAL A 501 3.34 17.88 -16.55
N GLU A 502 2.74 18.37 -15.47
CA GLU A 502 1.51 19.16 -15.48
C GLU A 502 1.46 20.07 -14.25
N THR A 503 0.38 20.84 -14.07
CA THR A 503 0.13 21.55 -12.81
C THR A 503 -0.88 20.80 -11.96
N THR A 504 -1.11 21.23 -10.72
CA THR A 504 -1.99 20.49 -9.80
C THR A 504 -3.46 20.50 -10.20
N ILE A 505 -3.88 21.43 -11.07
CA ILE A 505 -5.26 21.54 -11.53
C ILE A 505 -5.40 21.82 -13.05
N SER A 506 -4.30 22.01 -13.78
CA SER A 506 -4.32 22.42 -15.20
C SER A 506 -3.21 21.78 -16.03
N THR A 507 -3.34 21.85 -17.36
CA THR A 507 -2.24 21.55 -18.28
C THR A 507 -1.25 22.72 -18.32
N LEU A 508 0.03 22.42 -18.22
CA LEU A 508 1.12 23.38 -18.36
C LEU A 508 1.39 23.69 -19.83
N ALA A 509 1.58 24.97 -20.17
CA ALA A 509 2.15 25.37 -21.44
C ALA A 509 3.23 26.44 -21.28
N ALA A 510 4.32 26.30 -22.02
CA ALA A 510 5.43 27.24 -22.06
C ALA A 510 5.72 27.65 -23.50
N ARG A 511 5.96 28.95 -23.73
CA ARG A 511 6.39 29.45 -25.03
C ARG A 511 7.91 29.43 -25.10
N ILE A 512 8.46 28.56 -25.95
CA ILE A 512 9.89 28.34 -26.14
C ILE A 512 10.20 28.58 -27.61
N ASP A 513 11.15 29.46 -27.90
CA ASP A 513 11.55 29.81 -29.27
C ASP A 513 10.35 30.25 -30.14
N GLY A 514 9.42 31.00 -29.53
CA GLY A 514 8.20 31.44 -30.20
C GLY A 514 7.07 30.41 -30.32
N VAL A 515 7.32 29.13 -30.00
CA VAL A 515 6.37 28.01 -30.11
C VAL A 515 5.79 27.62 -28.75
N TRP A 516 4.48 27.39 -28.68
CA TRP A 516 3.83 26.92 -27.45
C TRP A 516 3.97 25.41 -27.30
N CYS A 517 4.60 25.00 -26.20
CA CYS A 517 4.92 23.62 -25.89
C CYS A 517 4.18 23.14 -24.63
N THR A 518 3.77 21.87 -24.61
CA THR A 518 3.30 21.14 -23.42
C THR A 518 4.08 19.84 -23.26
N PRO A 519 4.27 19.31 -22.04
CA PRO A 519 4.89 18.00 -21.85
C PRO A 519 4.08 16.88 -22.54
N PRO A 520 4.72 15.87 -23.16
CA PRO A 520 4.08 14.72 -23.80
C PRO A 520 3.40 13.79 -22.77
N LEU A 521 2.35 13.05 -23.19
CA LEU A 521 1.63 12.11 -22.31
C LEU A 521 2.56 11.06 -21.65
N ALA A 522 3.61 10.65 -22.38
CA ALA A 522 4.62 9.71 -21.88
C ALA A 522 5.39 10.22 -20.64
N ASP A 523 5.39 11.52 -20.37
CA ASP A 523 5.99 12.09 -19.15
C ASP A 523 5.05 11.96 -17.92
N GLY A 524 3.85 11.37 -18.09
CA GLY A 524 2.91 11.06 -17.01
C GLY A 524 1.80 12.09 -16.80
N CYS A 525 1.62 13.03 -17.72
CA CYS A 525 0.59 14.06 -17.62
C CYS A 525 -0.79 13.57 -18.07
N LEU A 526 -1.82 14.17 -17.51
CA LEU A 526 -3.20 13.89 -17.87
C LEU A 526 -3.51 14.30 -19.33
N ALA A 527 -4.29 13.46 -20.02
CA ALA A 527 -4.92 13.80 -21.30
C ALA A 527 -6.07 14.81 -21.09
N GLY A 528 -5.74 16.06 -20.75
CA GLY A 528 -6.72 17.12 -20.52
C GLY A 528 -7.52 17.48 -21.78
N VAL A 529 -8.84 17.67 -21.66
CA VAL A 529 -9.69 18.09 -22.80
C VAL A 529 -9.22 19.41 -23.41
N GLY A 530 -8.84 20.40 -22.59
CA GLY A 530 -8.31 21.67 -23.07
C GLY A 530 -6.97 21.54 -23.82
N ARG A 531 -6.15 20.57 -23.44
CA ARG A 531 -4.90 20.22 -24.13
C ARG A 531 -5.19 19.58 -25.49
N ALA A 532 -6.06 18.57 -25.53
CA ALA A 532 -6.42 17.87 -26.76
C ALA A 532 -6.92 18.86 -27.82
N LEU A 533 -7.82 19.77 -27.43
CA LEU A 533 -8.33 20.82 -28.33
C LEU A 533 -7.24 21.78 -28.83
N ALA A 534 -6.26 22.13 -27.99
CA ALA A 534 -5.15 23.01 -28.38
C ALA A 534 -4.18 22.31 -29.35
N LEU A 535 -3.90 21.02 -29.13
CA LEU A 535 -3.10 20.19 -30.04
C LEU A 535 -3.81 20.02 -31.40
N GLU A 536 -5.12 19.71 -31.41
CA GLU A 536 -5.94 19.59 -32.63
C GLU A 536 -5.93 20.88 -33.48
N ARG A 537 -5.88 22.04 -32.83
CA ARG A 537 -5.82 23.36 -33.49
C ARG A 537 -4.42 23.79 -33.91
N ASN A 538 -3.39 23.02 -33.57
CA ASN A 538 -1.97 23.39 -33.73
C ASN A 538 -1.57 24.66 -32.93
N ASP A 539 -2.31 24.99 -31.87
CA ASP A 539 -1.99 26.09 -30.95
C ASP A 539 -0.92 25.69 -29.91
N LEU A 540 -0.63 24.39 -29.83
CA LEU A 540 0.25 23.75 -28.86
C LEU A 540 0.93 22.55 -29.52
N VAL A 541 2.18 22.27 -29.15
CA VAL A 541 2.91 21.06 -29.57
C VAL A 541 3.45 20.31 -28.36
N GLU A 542 3.61 19.01 -28.48
CA GLU A 542 4.23 18.21 -27.42
C GLU A 542 5.76 18.32 -27.47
N ARG A 543 6.38 18.68 -26.34
CA ARG A 543 7.83 18.75 -26.18
C ARG A 543 8.17 18.51 -24.71
N PRO A 544 9.13 17.63 -24.38
CA PRO A 544 9.62 17.48 -23.01
C PRO A 544 10.14 18.84 -22.48
N LEU A 545 9.71 19.23 -21.28
CA LEU A 545 10.05 20.53 -20.68
C LEU A 545 10.94 20.34 -19.44
N SER A 546 12.15 20.91 -19.46
CA SER A 546 13.01 20.97 -18.26
C SER A 546 12.68 22.18 -17.39
N VAL A 547 13.14 22.17 -16.13
CA VAL A 547 12.97 23.30 -15.21
C VAL A 547 13.65 24.56 -15.75
N GLU A 548 14.82 24.41 -16.37
CA GLU A 548 15.57 25.50 -17.00
C GLU A 548 14.79 26.09 -18.18
N MET A 549 14.15 25.24 -18.99
CA MET A 549 13.30 25.71 -20.09
C MET A 549 12.11 26.52 -19.58
N LEU A 550 11.50 26.11 -18.45
CA LEU A 550 10.39 26.87 -17.86
C LEU A 550 10.84 28.22 -17.32
N ARG A 551 12.01 28.28 -16.68
CA ARG A 551 12.59 29.54 -16.17
C ARG A 551 12.99 30.50 -17.29
N GLY A 552 13.42 29.95 -18.44
CA GLY A 552 13.80 30.73 -19.62
C GLY A 552 12.68 30.95 -20.64
N ALA A 553 11.44 30.54 -20.36
CA ALA A 553 10.34 30.64 -21.31
C ALA A 553 9.92 32.10 -21.57
N ASP A 554 9.59 32.43 -22.83
CA ASP A 554 9.11 33.76 -23.20
C ASP A 554 7.83 34.13 -22.44
N ARG A 555 6.96 33.14 -22.26
CA ARG A 555 5.67 33.23 -21.56
C ARG A 555 5.27 31.87 -21.02
N LEU A 556 4.57 31.86 -19.89
CA LEU A 556 3.91 30.68 -19.37
C LEU A 556 2.40 30.84 -19.44
N ALA A 557 1.70 29.71 -19.54
CA ALA A 557 0.25 29.64 -19.49
C ALA A 557 -0.20 28.32 -18.87
N VAL A 558 -1.42 28.33 -18.33
CA VAL A 558 -2.14 27.12 -17.94
C VAL A 558 -3.39 26.97 -18.79
N LEU A 559 -3.72 25.73 -19.16
CA LEU A 559 -4.91 25.39 -19.94
C LEU A 559 -5.83 24.46 -19.16
N SER A 560 -7.12 24.76 -19.17
CA SER A 560 -8.17 23.83 -18.74
C SER A 560 -9.42 24.03 -19.61
N SER A 561 -10.19 22.98 -19.84
CA SER A 561 -11.46 23.12 -20.58
C SER A 561 -12.47 24.00 -19.85
N ALA A 562 -12.38 24.07 -18.51
CA ALA A 562 -13.28 24.82 -17.67
C ALA A 562 -12.97 26.31 -17.56
N ARG A 563 -11.71 26.73 -17.72
CA ARG A 563 -11.28 28.14 -17.57
C ARG A 563 -10.53 28.69 -18.79
N GLY A 564 -10.44 27.90 -19.85
CA GLY A 564 -9.65 28.23 -21.03
C GLY A 564 -8.16 28.36 -20.72
N ARG A 565 -7.48 29.14 -21.57
CA ARG A 565 -6.07 29.48 -21.43
C ARG A 565 -5.92 30.72 -20.54
N ARG A 566 -5.06 30.65 -19.53
CA ARG A 566 -4.69 31.78 -18.68
C ARG A 566 -3.19 32.00 -18.71
N ALA A 567 -2.76 33.26 -18.72
CA ALA A 567 -1.35 33.59 -18.53
C ALA A 567 -0.88 33.10 -17.16
N ALA A 568 0.38 32.73 -17.06
CA ALA A 568 1.01 32.29 -15.83
C ALA A 568 2.39 32.93 -15.67
N GLU A 569 2.85 33.01 -14.43
CA GLU A 569 4.16 33.53 -14.05
C GLU A 569 4.73 32.64 -12.95
N LEU A 570 6.06 32.52 -12.87
CA LEU A 570 6.69 31.79 -11.78
C LEU A 570 6.67 32.66 -10.52
N ALA A 571 6.24 32.09 -9.39
CA ALA A 571 6.42 32.73 -8.10
C ALA A 571 7.91 32.85 -7.79
N GLU A 572 8.36 34.01 -7.30
CA GLU A 572 9.72 34.18 -6.80
C GLU A 572 9.92 33.21 -5.61
N SER A 573 11.00 32.44 -5.68
CA SER A 573 11.36 31.38 -4.72
C SER A 573 11.82 31.93 -3.38
#